data_AF-A0A8G2FAI6-F1
#
_entry.id   AF-A0A8G2FAI6-F1
#
_cell.length_a   1.000
_cell.length_b   1.000
_cell.length_c   1.000
_cell.angle_alpha   90.00
_cell.angle_beta   90.00
_cell.angle_gamma   90.00
#
_symmetry.space_group_name_H-M   'P 1'
#
loop_
_entity.id
_entity.type
_entity.pdbx_description
1 polymer ?
#
loop_
_entity_poly.entity_id
_entity_poly.type
_entity_poly.pdbx_seq_one_letter_code
_entity_poly.pdbx_strand_id
1 'polypeptide(L)'
;MDVRIIAAGNEDLSALVESNKFRSDLFYRLNVFPIEITPLRDHIEDISLLAEHMLNRLVAGAPCMLRLRQKSVTRLLVLFMKKVDLVVKRY
;
A
#
# COMPACT_ATOMS: atom_id res chain seq x y z
N MET A 1 32.13 8.04 2.02
CA MET A 1 31.15 7.02 1.60
C MET A 1 29.84 7.42 2.24
N ASP A 2 28.91 7.99 1.47
CA ASP A 2 27.62 8.46 1.99
C ASP A 2 26.55 7.39 1.75
N VAL A 3 25.94 6.91 2.83
CA VAL A 3 24.89 5.88 2.79
C VAL A 3 23.61 6.46 3.38
N ARG A 4 22.51 6.44 2.61
CA ARG A 4 21.17 6.76 3.09
C ARG A 4 20.40 5.46 3.31
N ILE A 5 19.87 5.27 4.51
CA ILE A 5 19.11 4.08 4.90
C ILE A 5 17.61 4.43 4.82
N ILE A 6 16.83 3.56 4.19
CA ILE A 6 15.36 3.63 4.15
C ILE A 6 14.84 2.28 4.64
N ALA A 7 13.98 2.29 5.64
CA ALA A 7 13.33 1.10 6.20
C ALA A 7 11.82 1.20 6.01
N ALA A 8 11.16 0.06 5.76
CA ALA A 8 9.71 -0.04 5.63
C ALA A 8 9.23 -1.28 6.38
N GLY A 9 8.14 -1.13 7.13
CA GLY A 9 7.49 -2.21 7.89
C GLY A 9 5.98 -2.04 7.85
N ASN A 10 5.24 -3.15 7.85
CA ASN A 10 3.77 -3.16 7.90
C ASN A 10 3.22 -3.38 9.32
N GLU A 11 4.08 -3.81 10.25
CA GLU A 11 3.73 -4.02 11.64
C GLU A 11 4.12 -2.79 12.47
N ASP A 12 3.39 -2.56 13.56
CA ASP A 12 3.72 -1.50 14.51
C ASP A 12 5.00 -1.86 15.27
N LEU A 13 6.10 -1.23 14.84
CA LEU A 13 7.41 -1.42 15.46
C LEU A 13 7.44 -1.00 16.93
N SER A 14 6.60 -0.06 17.37
CA SER A 14 6.55 0.36 18.77
C SER A 14 6.05 -0.78 19.67
N ALA A 15 4.94 -1.42 19.29
CA ALA A 15 4.41 -2.60 19.99
C ALA A 15 5.38 -3.80 19.96
N LEU A 16 6.17 -3.94 18.89
CA LEU A 16 7.19 -4.99 18.79
C LEU A 16 8.39 -4.74 19.72
N VAL A 17 8.75 -3.47 19.96
CA VAL A 17 9.78 -3.10 20.96
C VAL A 17 9.26 -3.39 22.37
N GLU A 18 8.00 -3.05 22.67
CA GLU A 18 7.38 -3.34 23.98
C GLU A 18 7.30 -4.85 24.26
N SER A 19 7.00 -5.66 23.23
CA SER A 19 6.97 -7.12 23.34
C SER A 19 8.35 -7.79 23.25
N ASN A 20 9.44 -7.00 23.26
CA ASN A 20 10.83 -7.45 23.22
C ASN A 20 11.17 -8.33 21.99
N LYS A 21 10.37 -8.20 20.92
CA LYS A 21 10.56 -8.87 19.62
C LYS A 21 11.40 -8.03 18.67
N PHE A 22 11.55 -6.74 18.96
CA PHE A 22 12.36 -5.81 18.17
C PHE A 22 13.32 -5.03 19.04
N ARG A 23 14.50 -4.73 18.49
CA ARG A 23 15.59 -4.06 19.22
C ARG A 23 15.30 -2.56 19.31
N SER A 24 15.28 -2.04 20.53
CA SER A 24 14.96 -0.63 20.81
C SER A 24 15.97 0.34 20.19
N ASP A 25 17.25 0.03 20.24
CA ASP A 25 18.34 0.82 19.64
C ASP A 25 18.16 1.04 18.13
N LEU A 26 17.71 0.01 17.40
CA LEU A 26 17.45 0.10 15.97
C LEU A 26 16.17 0.88 15.69
N PHE A 27 15.14 0.71 16.50
CA PHE A 27 13.88 1.47 16.38
C PHE A 27 14.14 2.98 16.52
N TYR A 28 14.85 3.42 17.57
CA TYR A 28 15.14 4.83 17.77
C TYR A 28 16.00 5.46 16.66
N ARG A 29 16.84 4.66 15.98
CA ARG A 29 17.65 5.14 14.85
C ARG A 29 16.90 5.21 13.53
N LEU A 30 15.98 4.27 13.29
CA LEU A 30 15.17 4.24 12.07
C LEU A 30 13.97 5.18 12.15
N ASN A 31 13.39 5.36 13.33
CA ASN A 31 12.15 6.12 13.53
C ASN A 31 12.38 7.62 13.75
N VAL A 32 13.40 8.21 13.12
CA VAL A 32 13.68 9.65 13.19
C VAL A 32 12.69 10.44 12.33
N PHE A 33 12.25 9.86 11.20
CA PHE A 33 11.29 10.47 10.29
C PHE A 33 10.31 9.41 9.76
N PRO A 34 9.30 9.01 10.56
CA PRO A 34 8.27 8.08 10.09
C PRO A 34 7.46 8.71 8.96
N ILE A 35 7.26 7.94 7.89
CA ILE A 35 6.35 8.28 6.81
C ILE A 35 5.20 7.28 6.87
N GLU A 36 4.07 7.73 7.40
CA GLU A 36 2.84 6.94 7.38
C GLU A 36 2.18 7.07 6.02
N ILE A 37 1.96 5.93 5.37
CA ILE A 37 1.30 5.88 4.06
C ILE A 37 -0.18 5.64 4.32
N THR A 38 -1.02 6.57 3.87
CA THR A 38 -2.46 6.37 3.93
C THR A 38 -2.85 5.18 3.05
N PRO A 39 -3.68 4.26 3.57
CA PRO A 39 -4.06 3.07 2.84
C PRO A 39 -5.02 3.45 1.71
N LEU A 40 -4.95 2.70 0.60
CA LEU A 40 -5.76 2.98 -0.59
C LEU A 40 -7.29 2.91 -0.34
N ARG A 41 -7.72 2.29 0.77
CA ARG A 41 -9.12 2.28 1.21
C ARG A 41 -9.64 3.66 1.60
N ASP A 42 -8.78 4.56 2.07
CA ASP A 42 -9.15 5.92 2.45
C ASP A 42 -9.05 6.87 1.23
N HIS A 43 -8.42 6.41 0.14
CA HIS A 43 -8.22 7.13 -1.12
C HIS A 43 -8.81 6.35 -2.30
N ILE A 44 -10.12 6.09 -2.23
CA ILE A 44 -10.85 5.27 -3.21
C ILE A 44 -10.84 5.90 -4.62
N GLU A 45 -10.80 7.22 -4.68
CA GLU A 45 -10.79 7.99 -5.94
C GLU A 45 -9.52 7.71 -6.77
N ASP A 46 -8.38 7.45 -6.11
CA ASP A 46 -7.09 7.16 -6.77
C ASP A 46 -7.07 5.79 -7.46
N ILE A 47 -7.98 4.88 -7.11
CA ILE A 47 -8.02 3.51 -7.64
C ILE A 47 -8.18 3.51 -9.16
N SER A 48 -9.01 4.41 -9.71
CA SER A 48 -9.26 4.47 -11.15
C SER A 48 -7.99 4.84 -11.92
N LEU A 49 -7.31 5.88 -11.47
CA LEU A 49 -6.06 6.36 -12.08
C LEU A 49 -4.94 5.33 -11.94
N LEU A 50 -4.81 4.71 -10.75
CA LEU A 50 -3.81 3.68 -10.50
C LEU A 50 -4.05 2.45 -11.38
N ALA A 51 -5.30 2.02 -11.55
CA ALA A 51 -5.64 0.89 -12.39
C ALA A 51 -5.30 1.14 -13.87
N GLU A 52 -5.59 2.35 -14.38
CA GLU A 52 -5.21 2.74 -15.74
C GLU A 52 -3.68 2.80 -15.90
N HIS A 53 -2.97 3.37 -14.94
CA HIS A 53 -1.51 3.42 -14.96
C HIS A 53 -0.88 2.03 -14.93
N MET A 54 -1.39 1.12 -14.09
CA MET A 54 -0.93 -0.27 -14.04
C MET A 54 -1.23 -1.02 -15.34
N LEU A 55 -2.42 -0.82 -15.93
CA LEU A 55 -2.75 -1.42 -17.23
C LEU A 55 -1.77 -0.95 -18.30
N ASN A 56 -1.50 0.35 -18.38
CA ASN A 56 -0.55 0.91 -19.34
C ASN A 56 0.88 0.35 -19.12
N ARG A 57 1.32 0.19 -17.87
CA ARG A 57 2.62 -0.41 -17.55
C ARG A 57 2.72 -1.88 -17.94
N LEU A 58 1.67 -2.67 -17.70
CA LEU A 58 1.64 -4.10 -18.03
C LEU A 58 1.59 -4.34 -19.54
N VAL A 59 0.96 -3.42 -20.27
CA VAL A 59 0.70 -3.52 -21.72
C VAL A 59 1.78 -2.79 -22.53
N ALA A 60 2.77 -2.17 -21.89
CA ALA A 60 3.86 -1.42 -22.56
C ALA A 60 4.69 -2.24 -23.57
N GLY A 61 4.55 -3.57 -23.61
CA GLY A 61 5.14 -4.47 -24.61
C GLY A 61 4.15 -5.09 -25.61
N ALA A 62 2.86 -4.76 -25.54
CA ALA A 62 1.82 -5.32 -26.39
C ALA A 62 1.28 -4.26 -27.38
N PRO A 63 0.95 -4.64 -28.62
CA PRO A 63 0.51 -3.70 -29.65
C PRO A 63 -0.92 -3.17 -29.46
N CYS A 64 -1.67 -3.66 -28.45
CA CYS A 64 -3.08 -3.34 -28.28
C CYS A 64 -3.32 -2.27 -27.20
N MET A 65 -4.07 -1.23 -27.58
CA MET A 65 -4.51 -0.19 -26.65
C MET A 65 -5.63 -0.75 -25.77
N LEU A 66 -5.29 -1.27 -24.60
CA LEU A 66 -6.26 -1.78 -23.64
C LEU A 66 -6.83 -0.64 -22.81
N ARG A 67 -8.15 -0.49 -22.82
CA ARG A 67 -8.87 0.52 -22.04
C ARG A 67 -9.69 -0.16 -20.95
N LEU A 68 -9.58 0.32 -19.72
CA LEU A 68 -10.47 -0.14 -18.66
C LEU A 68 -11.89 0.34 -18.95
N ARG A 69 -12.82 -0.62 -19.02
CA ARG A 69 -14.24 -0.31 -19.10
C ARG A 69 -14.71 0.17 -17.73
N GLN A 70 -15.52 1.24 -17.67
CA GLN A 70 -16.06 1.79 -16.41
C GLN A 70 -16.71 0.71 -15.53
N LYS A 71 -17.43 -0.25 -16.12
CA LYS A 71 -18.03 -1.39 -15.40
C LYS A 71 -17.01 -2.22 -14.60
N SER A 72 -15.78 -2.36 -15.10
CA SER A 72 -14.72 -3.11 -14.43
C SER A 72 -14.17 -2.34 -13.23
N VAL A 73 -14.05 -1.02 -13.35
CA VAL A 73 -13.62 -0.13 -12.26
C VAL A 73 -14.64 -0.15 -11.11
N THR A 74 -15.94 -0.01 -11.42
CA THR A 74 -17.00 -0.09 -10.41
C THR A 74 -16.99 -1.44 -9.69
N ARG A 75 -16.75 -2.54 -10.41
CA ARG A 75 -16.65 -3.88 -9.81
C ARG A 75 -15.42 -4.00 -8.91
N LEU A 76 -14.30 -3.37 -9.29
CA LEU A 76 -13.10 -3.31 -8.47
C LEU A 76 -13.37 -2.56 -7.16
N LEU A 77 -14.04 -1.40 -7.25
CA LEU A 77 -14.45 -0.62 -6.07
C LEU A 77 -15.35 -1.42 -5.13
N VAL A 78 -16.40 -2.07 -5.66
CA VAL A 78 -17.30 -2.91 -4.86
C VAL A 78 -16.56 -4.10 -4.22
N LEU A 79 -15.64 -4.74 -4.95
CA LEU A 79 -14.81 -5.82 -4.41
C LEU A 79 -13.84 -5.34 -3.33
N PHE A 80 -13.23 -4.17 -3.53
CA PHE A 80 -12.34 -3.55 -2.55
C PHE A 80 -13.09 -3.22 -1.27
N MET A 81 -14.24 -2.56 -1.35
CA MET A 81 -15.06 -2.25 -0.16
C MET A 81 -15.46 -3.53 0.60
N LYS A 82 -15.99 -4.55 -0.11
CA LYS A 82 -16.35 -5.83 0.52
C LYS A 82 -15.18 -6.55 1.18
N LYS A 83 -13.98 -6.45 0.61
CA LYS A 83 -12.78 -7.13 1.13
C LYS A 83 -12.16 -6.36 2.30
N VAL A 84 -12.21 -5.02 2.27
CA VAL A 84 -11.76 -4.16 3.38
C VAL A 84 -12.62 -4.41 4.63
N ASP A 85 -13.95 -4.47 4.50
CA ASP A 85 -14.85 -4.79 5.62
C ASP A 85 -14.55 -6.16 6.25
N LEU A 86 -14.15 -7.15 5.44
CA LEU A 86 -13.82 -8.49 5.91
C LEU A 86 -12.47 -8.53 6.65
N VAL A 87 -11.51 -7.70 6.24
CA VAL A 87 -10.17 -7.63 6.86
C VAL A 87 -10.23 -6.83 8.17
N VAL A 88 -11.04 -5.77 8.26
CA VAL A 88 -11.20 -4.99 9.49
C VAL A 88 -11.93 -5.79 10.59
N LYS A 89 -12.83 -6.72 10.23
CA LYS A 89 -13.47 -7.62 11.22
C LYS A 89 -12.57 -8.73 11.78
N ARG A 90 -11.32 -8.84 11.31
CA ARG A 90 -10.37 -9.89 11.73
C ARG A 90 -9.22 -9.38 12.60
N TYR A 91 -9.18 -8.09 12.89
CA TYR A 91 -8.26 -7.49 13.85
C TYR A 91 -9.02 -6.99 15.07
#